data_AF-A0A1X2LZB3-F1
#
_entry.id   AF-A0A1X2LZB3-F1
#
_cell.length_a   1.000
_cell.length_b   1.000
_cell.length_c   1.000
_cell.angle_alpha   90.00
_cell.angle_beta   90.00
_cell.angle_gamma   90.00
#
_symmetry.space_group_name_H-M   'P 1'
#
loop_
_entity.id
_entity.type
_entity.pdbx_description
1 polymer ?
#
loop_
_entity_poly.entity_id
_entity_poly.type
_entity_poly.pdbx_seq_one_letter_code
_entity_poly.pdbx_strand_id
1 'polypeptide(L)'
;MSKAAIRRVGVVGAGQMGSGIAEVSVRAGVEVTVFETTEALITAGRNRIVKSLERGVSAGKVTVPERDRALDKLSFTTDLNDLADRDLVIEAIVEDDAIKAGIFTELDRIVIDPDAVLASNTSSIPIMKIAAATKNPQRVLGLHFFNPVPVLPLVELVSTLVTDKAAADRTEEFASSVLGKQVVRCSDRSGFVVNALLVPYLLSAIRMVEAGFATVEDVDKAVVAGLSHPMGPLRLSDLVGLDTLKLIADKMYEEFKEPQYGPPPLLLRMVEAGLLGKKSGQGFYPY
;
A
#
# COMPACT_ATOMS: atom_id res chain seq x y z
N MET A 1 9.03 -2.49 30.93
CA MET A 1 7.56 -2.66 30.94
C MET A 1 7.12 -2.99 29.53
N SER A 2 6.28 -4.00 29.31
CA SER A 2 5.73 -4.29 27.98
C SER A 2 4.87 -3.09 27.57
N LYS A 3 5.21 -2.44 26.46
CA LYS A 3 4.41 -1.35 25.88
C LYS A 3 3.03 -1.90 25.47
N ALA A 4 1.99 -1.08 25.57
CA ALA A 4 0.61 -1.50 25.34
C ALA A 4 0.38 -2.00 23.90
N ALA A 5 -0.55 -2.94 23.74
CA ALA A 5 -0.95 -3.48 22.44
C ALA A 5 -1.77 -2.44 21.64
N ILE A 6 -1.58 -2.40 20.31
CA ILE A 6 -2.30 -1.53 19.38
C ILE A 6 -3.77 -1.96 19.31
N ARG A 7 -4.69 -1.02 19.58
CA ARG A 7 -6.15 -1.23 19.56
C ARG A 7 -6.92 -0.12 18.84
N ARG A 8 -6.35 1.08 18.76
CA ARG A 8 -6.89 2.25 18.06
C ARG A 8 -6.01 2.59 16.87
N VAL A 9 -6.56 2.46 15.67
CA VAL A 9 -5.85 2.74 14.42
C VAL A 9 -6.42 4.00 13.77
N GLY A 10 -5.53 4.90 13.34
CA GLY A 10 -5.85 5.98 12.41
C GLY A 10 -5.48 5.58 10.99
N VAL A 11 -6.28 5.94 10.00
CA VAL A 11 -5.93 5.78 8.58
C VAL A 11 -6.07 7.13 7.90
N VAL A 12 -5.00 7.63 7.29
CA VAL A 12 -4.99 8.89 6.54
C VAL A 12 -5.13 8.57 5.05
N GLY A 13 -6.24 8.99 4.46
CA GLY A 13 -6.60 8.69 3.08
C GLY A 13 -7.58 7.52 2.98
N ALA A 14 -8.63 7.70 2.18
CA ALA A 14 -9.69 6.72 1.97
C ALA A 14 -9.77 6.26 0.50
N GLY A 15 -8.63 6.33 -0.21
CA GLY A 15 -8.46 5.71 -1.53
C GLY A 15 -8.53 4.19 -1.49
N GLN A 16 -8.05 3.53 -2.54
CA GLN A 16 -8.10 2.06 -2.64
C GLN A 16 -7.35 1.37 -1.49
N MET A 17 -6.10 1.79 -1.22
CA MET A 17 -5.28 1.20 -0.16
C MET A 17 -5.82 1.55 1.23
N GLY A 18 -6.05 2.84 1.51
CA GLY A 18 -6.59 3.28 2.80
C GLY A 18 -7.93 2.63 3.15
N SER A 19 -8.85 2.50 2.19
CA SER A 19 -10.10 1.75 2.41
C SER A 19 -9.86 0.28 2.76
N GLY A 20 -8.92 -0.38 2.08
CA GLY A 20 -8.60 -1.79 2.35
C GLY A 20 -7.91 -2.00 3.71
N ILE A 21 -7.04 -1.06 4.11
CA ILE A 21 -6.37 -1.04 5.42
C ILE A 21 -7.39 -0.82 6.54
N ALA A 22 -8.31 0.13 6.37
CA ALA A 22 -9.40 0.35 7.30
C ALA A 22 -10.29 -0.89 7.43
N GLU A 23 -10.72 -1.48 6.29
CA GLU A 23 -11.59 -2.66 6.26
C GLU A 23 -10.95 -3.86 6.99
N VAL A 24 -9.69 -4.20 6.69
CA VAL A 24 -9.03 -5.35 7.33
C VAL A 24 -8.87 -5.15 8.84
N SER A 25 -8.65 -3.90 9.27
CA SER A 25 -8.50 -3.55 10.69
C SER A 25 -9.83 -3.67 11.44
N VAL A 26 -10.93 -3.10 10.92
CA VAL A 26 -12.23 -3.20 11.59
C VAL A 26 -12.80 -4.62 11.61
N ARG A 27 -12.51 -5.41 10.57
CA ARG A 27 -12.88 -6.84 10.54
C ARG A 27 -12.13 -7.67 11.59
N ALA A 28 -10.91 -7.25 11.95
CA ALA A 28 -10.16 -7.82 13.06
C ALA A 28 -10.63 -7.31 14.44
N GLY A 29 -11.65 -6.44 14.48
CA GLY A 29 -12.20 -5.90 15.71
C GLY A 29 -11.42 -4.71 16.29
N VAL A 30 -10.61 -4.04 15.48
CA VAL A 30 -9.85 -2.83 15.86
C VAL A 30 -10.75 -1.60 15.68
N GLU A 31 -10.62 -0.61 16.57
CA GLU A 31 -11.28 0.69 16.40
C GLU A 31 -10.51 1.52 15.37
N VAL A 32 -11.19 1.99 14.31
CA VAL A 32 -10.55 2.71 13.20
C VAL A 32 -11.20 4.06 12.97
N THR A 33 -10.37 5.11 12.95
CA THR A 33 -10.76 6.45 12.50
C THR A 33 -10.11 6.73 11.16
N VAL A 34 -10.90 6.99 10.12
CA VAL A 34 -10.42 7.33 8.77
C VAL A 34 -10.49 8.85 8.57
N PHE A 35 -9.37 9.46 8.27
CA PHE A 35 -9.27 10.87 7.90
C PHE A 35 -9.24 11.06 6.38
N GLU A 36 -9.98 12.05 5.89
CA GLU A 36 -9.87 12.61 4.54
C GLU A 36 -10.02 14.12 4.56
N THR A 37 -9.53 14.79 3.52
CA THR A 37 -9.51 16.26 3.48
C THR A 37 -10.87 16.90 3.21
N THR A 38 -11.84 16.14 2.70
CA THR A 38 -13.19 16.65 2.36
C THR A 38 -14.27 15.61 2.64
N GLU A 39 -15.49 16.08 2.92
CA GLU A 39 -16.67 15.23 3.11
C GLU A 39 -17.01 14.37 1.88
N ALA A 40 -16.71 14.87 0.68
CA ALA A 40 -16.89 14.12 -0.56
C ALA A 40 -15.97 12.88 -0.61
N LEU A 41 -14.71 13.04 -0.21
CA LEU A 41 -13.74 11.95 -0.13
C LEU A 41 -14.08 10.96 0.99
N ILE A 42 -14.55 11.46 2.15
CA ILE A 42 -15.09 10.62 3.23
C ILE A 42 -16.23 9.75 2.72
N THR A 43 -17.21 10.35 2.03
CA THR A 43 -18.37 9.64 1.49
C THR A 43 -17.94 8.58 0.48
N ALA A 44 -17.01 8.92 -0.43
CA ALA A 44 -16.47 7.96 -1.40
C ALA A 44 -15.73 6.80 -0.73
N GLY A 45 -14.91 7.08 0.29
CA GLY A 45 -14.20 6.10 1.10
C GLY A 45 -15.14 5.15 1.84
N ARG A 46 -16.12 5.72 2.56
CA ARG A 46 -17.18 4.97 3.26
C ARG A 46 -17.90 4.03 2.31
N ASN A 47 -18.36 4.53 1.16
CA ASN A 47 -19.04 3.72 0.16
C ASN A 47 -18.17 2.58 -0.37
N ARG A 48 -16.86 2.80 -0.55
CA ARG A 48 -15.93 1.75 -0.98
C ARG A 48 -15.82 0.63 0.06
N ILE A 49 -15.69 0.97 1.34
CA ILE A 49 -15.58 0.01 2.43
C ILE A 49 -16.89 -0.78 2.58
N VAL A 50 -18.04 -0.08 2.64
CA VAL A 50 -19.37 -0.71 2.76
C VAL A 50 -19.61 -1.68 1.61
N LYS A 51 -19.40 -1.24 0.36
CA LYS A 51 -19.56 -2.10 -0.82
C LYS A 51 -18.61 -3.31 -0.81
N SER A 52 -17.40 -3.14 -0.26
CA SER A 52 -16.45 -4.24 -0.13
C SER A 52 -16.93 -5.29 0.88
N LEU A 53 -17.40 -4.85 2.05
CA LEU A 53 -17.98 -5.74 3.06
C LEU A 53 -19.25 -6.44 2.56
N GLU A 54 -20.14 -5.73 1.87
CA GLU A 54 -21.34 -6.30 1.24
C GLU A 54 -20.99 -7.39 0.22
N ARG A 55 -19.96 -7.18 -0.61
CA ARG A 55 -19.45 -8.23 -1.50
C ARG A 55 -18.90 -9.41 -0.71
N GLY A 56 -18.22 -9.16 0.41
CA GLY A 56 -17.76 -10.21 1.33
C GLY A 56 -18.92 -11.05 1.88
N VAL A 57 -20.04 -10.40 2.22
CA VAL A 57 -21.28 -11.09 2.64
C VAL A 57 -21.88 -11.92 1.50
N SER A 58 -22.06 -11.33 0.33
CA SER A 58 -22.59 -12.03 -0.84
C SER A 58 -21.72 -13.21 -1.28
N ALA A 59 -20.41 -13.14 -1.05
CA ALA A 59 -19.46 -14.22 -1.33
C ALA A 59 -19.31 -15.24 -0.19
N GLY A 60 -20.07 -15.11 0.91
CA GLY A 60 -20.01 -16.01 2.07
C GLY A 60 -18.67 -15.96 2.82
N LYS A 61 -17.90 -14.86 2.68
CA LYS A 61 -16.61 -14.66 3.34
C LYS A 61 -16.72 -13.87 4.65
N VAL A 62 -17.83 -13.14 4.83
CA VAL A 62 -18.15 -12.34 6.01
C VAL A 62 -19.63 -12.57 6.31
N THR A 63 -20.01 -12.72 7.57
CA THR A 63 -21.41 -12.81 7.97
C THR A 63 -22.02 -11.43 8.17
N VAL A 64 -23.35 -11.31 8.11
CA VAL A 64 -24.05 -10.03 8.38
C VAL A 64 -23.67 -9.44 9.75
N PRO A 65 -23.66 -10.20 10.87
CA PRO A 65 -23.23 -9.67 12.16
C PRO A 65 -21.75 -9.26 12.23
N GLU A 66 -20.86 -9.88 11.45
CA GLU A 66 -19.45 -9.46 11.36
C GLU A 66 -19.31 -8.14 10.61
N ARG A 67 -20.04 -7.96 9.51
CA ARG A 67 -20.10 -6.67 8.79
C ARG A 67 -20.58 -5.56 9.72
N ASP A 68 -21.69 -5.77 10.42
CA ASP A 68 -22.30 -4.71 11.24
C ASP A 68 -21.36 -4.30 12.38
N ARG A 69 -20.75 -5.27 13.08
CA ARG A 69 -19.72 -5.01 14.10
C ARG A 69 -18.49 -4.31 13.57
N ALA A 70 -18.09 -4.58 12.32
CA ALA A 70 -16.97 -3.89 11.70
C ALA A 70 -17.32 -2.42 11.39
N LEU A 71 -18.55 -2.16 10.94
CA LEU A 71 -19.03 -0.80 10.67
C LEU A 71 -19.18 0.01 11.97
N ASP A 72 -19.60 -0.61 13.08
CA ASP A 72 -19.71 0.04 14.39
C ASP A 72 -18.34 0.55 14.93
N LYS A 73 -17.24 -0.07 14.49
CA LYS A 73 -15.86 0.30 14.86
C LYS A 73 -15.21 1.28 13.89
N LEU A 74 -15.93 1.71 12.86
CA LEU A 74 -15.41 2.57 11.80
C LEU A 74 -15.98 3.98 11.91
N SER A 75 -15.12 4.94 12.26
CA SER A 75 -15.43 6.36 12.24
C SER A 75 -14.70 7.08 11.10
N PHE A 76 -15.22 8.24 10.74
CA PHE A 76 -14.73 9.06 9.64
C PHE A 76 -14.68 10.51 10.11
N THR A 77 -13.63 11.24 9.72
CA THR A 77 -13.42 12.62 10.13
C THR A 77 -12.71 13.45 9.06
N THR A 78 -12.97 14.75 9.05
CA THR A 78 -12.22 15.75 8.30
C THR A 78 -11.28 16.59 9.18
N ASP A 79 -11.23 16.29 10.49
CA ASP A 79 -10.30 16.89 11.45
C ASP A 79 -9.18 15.90 11.78
N LEU A 80 -7.95 16.27 11.43
CA LEU A 80 -6.80 15.41 11.70
C LEU A 80 -6.56 15.25 13.21
N ASN A 81 -6.95 16.22 14.04
CA ASN A 81 -6.80 16.17 15.50
C ASN A 81 -7.55 14.98 16.14
N ASP A 82 -8.57 14.43 15.49
CA ASP A 82 -9.27 13.23 15.94
C ASP A 82 -8.39 11.97 15.91
N LEU A 83 -7.17 12.06 15.36
CA LEU A 83 -6.18 10.98 15.40
C LEU A 83 -5.21 11.07 16.60
N ALA A 84 -5.34 12.09 17.47
CA ALA A 84 -4.38 12.33 18.56
C ALA A 84 -4.22 11.19 19.57
N ASP A 85 -5.25 10.35 19.74
CA ASP A 85 -5.29 9.22 20.70
C ASP A 85 -5.01 7.85 20.05
N ARG A 86 -4.58 7.82 18.78
CA ARG A 86 -4.35 6.57 18.04
C ARG A 86 -3.02 5.93 18.45
N ASP A 87 -3.02 4.60 18.58
CA ASP A 87 -1.83 3.81 18.91
C ASP A 87 -0.95 3.58 17.66
N LEU A 88 -1.60 3.53 16.49
CA LEU A 88 -0.95 3.38 15.18
C LEU A 88 -1.71 4.24 14.17
N VAL A 89 -1.01 5.10 13.43
CA VAL A 89 -1.57 5.83 12.29
C VAL A 89 -0.91 5.33 11.00
N ILE A 90 -1.70 4.91 10.03
CA ILE A 90 -1.24 4.42 8.73
C ILE A 90 -1.64 5.43 7.64
N GLU A 91 -0.65 6.01 6.99
CA GLU A 91 -0.81 6.96 5.90
C GLU A 91 -0.85 6.22 4.55
N ALA A 92 -1.89 6.47 3.75
CA ALA A 92 -2.14 5.87 2.44
C ALA A 92 -2.77 6.87 1.43
N ILE A 93 -2.18 8.06 1.34
CA ILE A 93 -2.52 9.14 0.40
C ILE A 93 -1.69 9.04 -0.89
N VAL A 94 -1.87 10.02 -1.78
CA VAL A 94 -1.09 10.17 -3.02
C VAL A 94 0.42 10.08 -2.78
N GLU A 95 1.13 9.47 -3.74
CA GLU A 95 2.59 9.32 -3.72
C GLU A 95 3.29 10.63 -4.11
N ASP A 96 3.29 11.58 -3.18
CA ASP A 96 4.00 12.86 -3.29
C ASP A 96 4.83 13.13 -2.02
N ASP A 97 6.14 13.35 -2.19
CA ASP A 97 7.11 13.56 -1.10
C ASP A 97 6.68 14.74 -0.19
N ALA A 98 6.22 15.85 -0.76
CA ALA A 98 5.91 17.07 0.00
C ALA A 98 4.60 16.94 0.78
N ILE A 99 3.57 16.36 0.16
CA ILE A 99 2.28 16.13 0.81
C ILE A 99 2.45 15.16 1.98
N LYS A 100 3.19 14.05 1.78
CA LYS A 100 3.44 13.09 2.87
C LYS A 100 4.26 13.71 4.00
N ALA A 101 5.33 14.45 3.70
CA ALA A 101 6.12 15.13 4.73
C ALA A 101 5.26 16.09 5.56
N GLY A 102 4.37 16.85 4.91
CA GLY A 102 3.42 17.74 5.60
C GLY A 102 2.48 16.99 6.55
N ILE A 103 1.88 15.90 6.08
CA ILE A 103 1.01 15.05 6.91
C ILE A 103 1.77 14.46 8.11
N PHE A 104 2.97 13.92 7.91
CA PHE A 104 3.75 13.35 9.01
C PHE A 104 4.22 14.39 10.02
N THR A 105 4.53 15.61 9.57
CA THR A 105 4.82 16.73 10.48
C THR A 105 3.65 17.00 11.41
N GLU A 106 2.44 17.02 10.86
CA GLU A 106 1.23 17.30 11.63
C GLU A 106 0.85 16.13 12.54
N LEU A 107 0.93 14.89 12.05
CA LEU A 107 0.73 13.68 12.85
C LEU A 107 1.70 13.60 14.04
N ASP A 108 2.97 13.96 13.85
CA ASP A 108 3.95 14.03 14.93
C ASP A 108 3.60 15.09 15.98
N ARG A 109 2.96 16.19 15.55
CA ARG A 109 2.48 17.24 16.46
C ARG A 109 1.29 16.80 17.31
N ILE A 110 0.31 16.11 16.71
CA ILE A 110 -0.96 15.81 17.38
C ILE A 110 -0.96 14.48 18.15
N VAL A 111 -0.24 13.47 17.67
CA VAL A 111 -0.18 12.16 18.32
C VAL A 111 0.93 12.22 19.36
N ILE A 112 0.60 12.63 20.58
CA ILE A 112 1.59 12.93 21.62
C ILE A 112 2.10 11.70 22.39
N ASP A 113 1.43 10.55 22.25
CA ASP A 113 1.87 9.31 22.89
C ASP A 113 3.25 8.88 22.32
N PRO A 114 4.31 8.81 23.15
CA PRO A 114 5.64 8.40 22.69
C PRO A 114 5.69 6.93 22.23
N ASP A 115 4.70 6.12 22.60
CA ASP A 115 4.57 4.72 22.19
C ASP A 115 3.63 4.54 20.98
N ALA A 116 2.99 5.60 20.47
CA ALA A 116 2.29 5.52 19.20
C ALA A 116 3.26 5.31 18.03
N VAL A 117 2.79 4.69 16.95
CA VAL A 117 3.57 4.47 15.72
C VAL A 117 2.95 5.25 14.57
N LEU A 118 3.80 5.90 13.76
CA LEU A 118 3.39 6.53 12.51
C LEU A 118 3.94 5.70 11.34
N ALA A 119 3.06 5.10 10.55
CA ALA A 119 3.43 4.22 9.46
C ALA A 119 3.02 4.81 8.11
N SER A 120 3.87 4.69 7.08
CA SER A 120 3.47 4.97 5.69
C SER A 120 3.29 3.67 4.92
N ASN A 121 2.25 3.58 4.09
CA ASN A 121 2.02 2.51 3.13
C ASN A 121 2.75 2.73 1.79
N THR A 122 3.56 3.79 1.65
CA THR A 122 4.25 4.11 0.37
C THR A 122 4.97 2.89 -0.22
N SER A 123 4.96 2.78 -1.55
CA SER A 123 5.64 1.71 -2.29
C SER A 123 7.01 2.14 -2.84
N SER A 124 7.33 3.43 -2.77
CA SER A 124 8.45 4.00 -3.54
C SER A 124 9.19 5.17 -2.89
N ILE A 125 8.61 5.82 -1.88
CA ILE A 125 9.28 6.92 -1.17
C ILE A 125 10.10 6.34 -0.02
N PRO A 126 11.40 6.69 0.09
CA PRO A 126 12.21 6.29 1.25
C PRO A 126 11.56 6.73 2.56
N ILE A 127 11.35 5.79 3.47
CA ILE A 127 10.69 6.02 4.76
C ILE A 127 11.49 7.04 5.59
N MET A 128 12.82 7.06 5.47
CA MET A 128 13.68 8.01 6.16
C MET A 128 13.40 9.46 5.74
N LYS A 129 13.01 9.73 4.49
CA LYS A 129 12.60 11.09 4.08
C LYS A 129 11.34 11.53 4.82
N ILE A 130 10.38 10.61 4.96
CA ILE A 130 9.14 10.84 5.70
C ILE A 130 9.44 11.04 7.19
N ALA A 131 10.27 10.16 7.77
CA ALA A 131 10.68 10.24 9.17
C ALA A 131 11.40 11.55 9.51
N ALA A 132 12.26 12.04 8.60
CA ALA A 132 13.00 13.29 8.78
C ALA A 132 12.13 14.56 8.88
N ALA A 133 10.86 14.50 8.45
CA ALA A 133 9.90 15.59 8.62
C ALA A 133 9.34 15.66 10.05
N THR A 134 9.57 14.64 10.88
CA THR A 134 9.05 14.53 12.25
C THR A 134 10.11 14.90 13.29
N LYS A 135 9.68 15.28 14.51
CA LYS A 135 10.57 15.47 15.66
C LYS A 135 10.93 14.15 16.35
N ASN A 136 10.10 13.11 16.18
CA ASN A 136 10.30 11.78 16.75
C ASN A 136 10.46 10.72 15.64
N PRO A 137 11.54 10.76 14.84
CA PRO A 137 11.70 9.85 13.70
C PRO A 137 11.78 8.36 14.11
N GLN A 138 12.13 8.08 15.37
CA GLN A 138 12.24 6.71 15.90
C GLN A 138 10.91 5.95 15.95
N ARG A 139 9.77 6.65 15.93
CA ARG A 139 8.45 5.98 15.86
C ARG A 139 7.85 5.93 14.45
N VAL A 140 8.63 6.33 13.44
CA VAL A 140 8.23 6.27 12.03
C VAL A 140 8.76 4.99 11.40
N LEU A 141 7.92 4.31 10.62
CA LEU A 141 8.27 3.11 9.86
C LEU A 141 7.42 2.97 8.60
N GLY A 142 7.78 2.05 7.72
CA GLY A 142 6.92 1.62 6.61
C GLY A 142 6.09 0.41 7.02
N LEU A 143 4.81 0.41 6.64
CA LEU A 143 3.92 -0.74 6.74
C LEU A 143 3.20 -0.90 5.40
N HIS A 144 3.86 -1.60 4.48
CA HIS A 144 3.46 -1.69 3.08
C HIS A 144 2.53 -2.89 2.87
N PHE A 145 1.28 -2.60 2.52
CA PHE A 145 0.25 -3.59 2.20
C PHE A 145 0.16 -3.83 0.70
N PHE A 146 -0.40 -4.98 0.32
CA PHE A 146 -0.60 -5.36 -1.08
C PHE A 146 -2.08 -5.39 -1.46
N ASN A 147 -2.41 -4.85 -2.63
CA ASN A 147 -3.79 -4.86 -3.13
C ASN A 147 -4.16 -6.23 -3.75
N PRO A 148 -5.32 -6.83 -3.44
CA PRO A 148 -6.35 -6.35 -2.50
C PRO A 148 -6.01 -6.62 -1.03
N VAL A 149 -5.96 -5.54 -0.23
CA VAL A 149 -5.52 -5.57 1.19
C VAL A 149 -6.30 -6.54 2.08
N PRO A 150 -7.64 -6.68 1.96
CA PRO A 150 -8.39 -7.62 2.81
C PRO A 150 -8.18 -9.09 2.47
N VAL A 151 -7.48 -9.41 1.37
CA VAL A 151 -7.28 -10.78 0.87
C VAL A 151 -5.82 -11.18 0.90
N LEU A 152 -4.90 -10.31 0.49
CA LEU A 152 -3.48 -10.64 0.46
C LEU A 152 -2.90 -10.73 1.88
N PRO A 153 -2.26 -11.87 2.23
CA PRO A 153 -1.86 -12.15 3.60
C PRO A 153 -0.44 -11.66 3.89
N LEU A 154 0.05 -10.60 3.23
CA LEU A 154 1.42 -10.12 3.37
C LEU A 154 1.44 -8.63 3.70
N VAL A 155 2.38 -8.23 4.56
CA VAL A 155 2.89 -6.87 4.69
C VAL A 155 4.41 -6.86 4.73
N GLU A 156 5.01 -5.81 4.21
CA GLU A 156 6.42 -5.50 4.45
C GLU A 156 6.51 -4.46 5.58
N LEU A 157 7.27 -4.78 6.63
CA LEU A 157 7.61 -3.87 7.71
C LEU A 157 8.99 -3.29 7.44
N VAL A 158 9.03 -1.99 7.14
CA VAL A 158 10.23 -1.29 6.68
C VAL A 158 10.79 -0.43 7.81
N SER A 159 12.01 -0.74 8.25
CA SER A 159 12.69 0.07 9.27
C SER A 159 13.67 1.05 8.63
N THR A 160 13.65 2.29 9.11
CA THR A 160 14.68 3.28 8.80
C THR A 160 15.95 3.02 9.63
N LEU A 161 16.99 3.83 9.43
CA LEU A 161 18.19 3.81 10.26
C LEU A 161 17.94 4.13 11.74
N VAL A 162 16.83 4.80 12.07
CA VAL A 162 16.54 5.30 13.42
C VAL A 162 15.25 4.74 14.00
N THR A 163 14.51 3.90 13.26
CA THR A 163 13.27 3.28 13.74
C THR A 163 13.55 2.46 15.01
N ASP A 164 12.83 2.76 16.09
CA ASP A 164 12.93 2.07 17.36
C ASP A 164 12.49 0.61 17.21
N LYS A 165 13.30 -0.30 17.75
CA LYS A 165 13.02 -1.74 17.68
C LYS A 165 11.67 -2.06 18.32
N ALA A 166 11.32 -1.42 19.44
CA ALA A 166 10.06 -1.72 20.10
C ALA A 166 8.85 -1.22 19.28
N ALA A 167 8.97 -0.12 18.54
CA ALA A 167 7.94 0.34 17.59
C ALA A 167 7.73 -0.68 16.46
N ALA A 168 8.81 -1.20 15.88
CA ALA A 168 8.77 -2.26 14.88
C ALA A 168 8.14 -3.55 15.44
N ASP A 169 8.57 -4.02 16.62
CA ASP A 169 8.05 -5.23 17.25
C ASP A 169 6.54 -5.10 17.56
N ARG A 170 6.07 -3.94 18.06
CA ARG A 170 4.62 -3.69 18.28
C ARG A 170 3.81 -3.75 16.98
N THR A 171 4.37 -3.20 15.91
CA THR A 171 3.72 -3.15 14.60
C THR A 171 3.65 -4.53 13.96
N GLU A 172 4.72 -5.33 14.11
CA GLU A 172 4.72 -6.73 13.68
C GLU A 172 3.69 -7.56 14.44
N GLU A 173 3.62 -7.43 15.77
CA GLU A 173 2.63 -8.15 16.59
C GLU A 173 1.20 -7.78 16.16
N PHE A 174 0.94 -6.51 15.88
CA PHE A 174 -0.35 -6.06 15.35
C PHE A 174 -0.65 -6.68 13.97
N ALA A 175 0.28 -6.58 13.02
CA ALA A 175 0.07 -7.10 11.67
C ALA A 175 -0.09 -8.63 11.63
N SER A 176 0.70 -9.34 12.44
CA SER A 176 0.67 -10.81 12.55
C SER A 176 -0.55 -11.28 13.34
N SER A 177 -0.61 -10.95 14.63
CA SER A 177 -1.56 -11.56 15.56
C SER A 177 -2.95 -10.97 15.49
N VAL A 178 -3.10 -9.70 15.07
CA VAL A 178 -4.41 -9.04 14.96
C VAL A 178 -4.93 -9.09 13.53
N LEU A 179 -4.13 -8.70 12.53
CA LEU A 179 -4.58 -8.69 11.13
C LEU A 179 -4.43 -10.04 10.41
N GLY A 180 -3.72 -11.01 11.01
CA GLY A 180 -3.49 -12.32 10.39
C GLY A 180 -2.60 -12.28 9.15
N LYS A 181 -1.69 -11.29 9.06
CA LYS A 181 -0.78 -11.12 7.92
C LYS A 181 0.60 -11.66 8.23
N GLN A 182 1.20 -12.32 7.25
CA GLN A 182 2.63 -12.62 7.24
C GLN A 182 3.41 -11.30 7.17
N VAL A 183 4.42 -11.16 8.02
CA VAL A 183 5.25 -9.95 8.10
C VAL A 183 6.64 -10.27 7.58
N VAL A 184 7.10 -9.48 6.62
CA VAL A 184 8.48 -9.52 6.12
C VAL A 184 9.17 -8.24 6.54
N ARG A 185 10.24 -8.33 7.34
CA ARG A 185 11.06 -7.17 7.71
C ARG A 185 12.07 -6.85 6.61
N CYS A 186 12.25 -5.57 6.30
CA CYS A 186 13.33 -5.12 5.42
C CYS A 186 13.85 -3.72 5.81
N SER A 187 15.02 -3.38 5.29
CA SER A 187 15.58 -2.04 5.41
C SER A 187 14.92 -1.06 4.44
N ASP A 188 14.97 0.22 4.77
CA ASP A 188 14.51 1.31 3.91
C ASP A 188 15.36 1.44 2.63
N ARG A 189 14.78 1.00 1.50
CA ARG A 189 15.31 1.09 0.14
C ARG A 189 14.15 1.09 -0.86
N SER A 190 14.31 1.76 -2.00
CA SER A 190 13.27 1.77 -3.05
C SER A 190 12.90 0.35 -3.50
N GLY A 191 11.59 0.08 -3.56
CA GLY A 191 11.01 -1.21 -3.94
C GLY A 191 11.00 -2.30 -2.85
N PHE A 192 11.58 -2.03 -1.67
CA PHE A 192 11.62 -2.97 -0.53
C PHE A 192 12.11 -4.37 -0.94
N VAL A 193 11.31 -5.43 -0.75
CA VAL A 193 11.65 -6.79 -1.18
C VAL A 193 10.83 -7.18 -2.39
N VAL A 194 9.50 -7.14 -2.30
CA VAL A 194 8.61 -7.66 -3.35
C VAL A 194 8.75 -6.86 -4.64
N ASN A 195 8.62 -5.54 -4.58
CA ASN A 195 8.71 -4.70 -5.78
C ASN A 195 10.13 -4.65 -6.35
N ALA A 196 11.15 -4.75 -5.50
CA ALA A 196 12.55 -4.82 -5.92
C ALA A 196 12.85 -6.06 -6.79
N LEU A 197 12.10 -7.15 -6.63
CA LEU A 197 12.18 -8.35 -7.48
C LEU A 197 11.18 -8.31 -8.62
N LEU A 198 9.94 -7.92 -8.33
CA LEU A 198 8.82 -7.97 -9.27
C LEU A 198 9.00 -6.96 -10.41
N VAL A 199 9.26 -5.69 -10.10
CA VAL A 199 9.28 -4.63 -11.12
C VAL A 199 10.34 -4.88 -12.19
N PRO A 200 11.61 -5.16 -11.88
CA PRO A 200 12.61 -5.45 -12.92
C PRO A 200 12.25 -6.63 -13.81
N TYR A 201 11.61 -7.66 -13.24
CA TYR A 201 11.09 -8.80 -13.99
C TYR A 201 9.98 -8.38 -14.96
N LEU A 202 9.02 -7.54 -14.52
CA LEU A 202 7.99 -6.99 -15.40
C LEU A 202 8.60 -6.13 -16.51
N LEU A 203 9.54 -5.24 -16.18
CA LEU A 203 10.21 -4.39 -17.17
C LEU A 203 10.99 -5.23 -18.20
N SER A 204 11.58 -6.35 -17.78
CA SER A 204 12.26 -7.29 -18.70
C SER A 204 11.28 -7.90 -19.70
N ALA A 205 10.09 -8.33 -19.25
CA ALA A 205 9.05 -8.85 -20.14
C ALA A 205 8.57 -7.81 -21.15
N ILE A 206 8.40 -6.55 -20.71
CA ILE A 206 8.03 -5.45 -21.61
C ILE A 206 9.10 -5.23 -22.68
N ARG A 207 10.39 -5.28 -22.32
CA ARG A 207 11.50 -5.14 -23.28
C ARG A 207 11.53 -6.27 -24.32
N MET A 208 11.13 -7.51 -23.94
CA MET A 208 11.04 -8.61 -24.91
C MET A 208 9.97 -8.35 -25.98
N VAL A 209 8.82 -7.82 -25.56
CA VAL A 209 7.72 -7.45 -26.47
C VAL A 209 8.11 -6.24 -27.33
N GLU A 210 8.71 -5.22 -26.72
CA GLU A 210 9.16 -4.00 -27.41
C GLU A 210 10.16 -4.31 -28.54
N ALA A 211 11.08 -5.25 -28.29
CA ALA A 211 12.07 -5.67 -29.29
C ALA A 211 11.51 -6.65 -30.34
N GLY A 212 10.23 -7.05 -30.23
CA GLY A 212 9.60 -8.00 -31.13
C GLY A 212 10.15 -9.43 -31.03
N PHE A 213 10.81 -9.78 -29.92
CA PHE A 213 11.37 -11.13 -29.73
C PHE A 213 10.29 -12.20 -29.51
N ALA A 214 9.19 -11.82 -28.88
CA ALA A 214 8.03 -12.67 -28.66
C ALA A 214 6.76 -11.82 -28.57
N THR A 215 5.60 -12.44 -28.83
CA THR A 215 4.29 -11.79 -28.68
C THR A 215 3.92 -11.63 -27.21
N VAL A 216 2.99 -10.72 -26.92
CA VAL A 216 2.45 -10.52 -25.56
C VAL A 216 1.88 -11.84 -25.02
N GLU A 217 1.10 -12.55 -25.85
CA GLU A 217 0.45 -13.81 -25.50
C GLU A 217 1.46 -14.93 -25.21
N ASP A 218 2.52 -15.05 -26.01
CA ASP A 218 3.50 -16.12 -25.82
C ASP A 218 4.39 -15.88 -24.61
N VAL A 219 4.76 -14.62 -24.31
CA VAL A 219 5.50 -14.28 -23.07
C VAL A 219 4.67 -14.65 -21.84
N ASP A 220 3.39 -14.26 -21.80
CA ASP A 220 2.52 -14.58 -20.68
C ASP A 220 2.26 -16.09 -20.56
N LYS A 221 2.02 -16.78 -21.69
CA LYS A 221 1.81 -18.23 -21.72
C LYS A 221 3.04 -19.00 -21.24
N ALA A 222 4.24 -18.58 -21.65
CA ALA A 222 5.50 -19.22 -21.25
C ALA A 222 5.72 -19.13 -19.74
N VAL A 223 5.47 -17.96 -19.15
CA VAL A 223 5.58 -17.78 -17.70
C VAL A 223 4.55 -18.62 -16.94
N VAL A 224 3.29 -18.63 -17.39
CA VAL A 224 2.23 -19.41 -16.72
C VAL A 224 2.52 -20.90 -16.79
N ALA A 225 2.81 -21.44 -17.97
CA ALA A 225 3.02 -22.88 -18.15
C ALA A 225 4.40 -23.35 -17.64
N GLY A 226 5.45 -22.55 -17.83
CA GLY A 226 6.83 -22.93 -17.53
C GLY A 226 7.24 -22.66 -16.08
N LEU A 227 6.77 -21.57 -15.48
CA LEU A 227 7.11 -21.20 -14.10
C LEU A 227 5.96 -21.43 -13.12
N SER A 228 4.80 -21.90 -13.61
CA SER A 228 3.59 -22.12 -12.81
C SER A 228 3.10 -20.86 -12.08
N HIS A 229 3.41 -19.67 -12.60
CA HIS A 229 2.84 -18.44 -12.08
C HIS A 229 1.33 -18.39 -12.39
N PRO A 230 0.50 -17.86 -11.49
CA PRO A 230 -0.95 -17.77 -11.73
C PRO A 230 -1.31 -16.81 -12.86
N MET A 231 -0.37 -15.96 -13.28
CA MET A 231 -0.56 -14.92 -14.28
C MET A 231 0.77 -14.57 -14.95
N GLY A 232 0.71 -14.25 -16.24
CA GLY A 232 1.85 -13.75 -16.98
C GLY A 232 2.22 -12.30 -16.60
N PRO A 233 3.48 -11.87 -16.84
CA PRO A 233 3.97 -10.56 -16.45
C PRO A 233 3.24 -9.40 -17.11
N LEU A 234 2.79 -9.54 -18.35
CA LEU A 234 2.17 -8.44 -19.10
C LEU A 234 0.72 -8.26 -18.64
N ARG A 235 -0.03 -9.35 -18.46
CA ARG A 235 -1.34 -9.33 -17.80
C ARG A 235 -1.26 -8.79 -16.37
N LEU A 236 -0.22 -9.18 -15.62
CA LEU A 236 -0.01 -8.67 -14.26
C LEU A 236 0.29 -7.17 -14.28
N SER A 237 1.09 -6.68 -15.23
CA SER A 237 1.38 -5.25 -15.40
C SER A 237 0.10 -4.44 -15.64
N ASP A 238 -0.82 -4.95 -16.47
CA ASP A 238 -2.13 -4.32 -16.68
C ASP A 238 -3.02 -4.29 -15.42
N LEU A 239 -2.89 -5.27 -14.52
CA LEU A 239 -3.61 -5.28 -13.24
C LEU A 239 -3.01 -4.35 -12.20
N VAL A 240 -1.68 -4.25 -12.16
CA VAL A 240 -0.96 -3.27 -11.34
C VAL A 240 -1.29 -1.84 -11.80
N GLY A 241 -1.37 -1.64 -13.11
CA GLY A 241 -1.51 -0.33 -13.73
C GLY A 241 -0.18 0.19 -14.24
N LEU A 242 -0.12 0.56 -15.52
CA LEU A 242 1.16 0.89 -16.18
C LEU A 242 1.78 2.20 -15.68
N ASP A 243 0.96 3.16 -15.26
CA ASP A 243 1.38 4.38 -14.57
C ASP A 243 1.99 4.08 -13.19
N THR A 244 1.39 3.17 -12.42
CA THR A 244 1.96 2.72 -11.13
C THR A 244 3.27 1.99 -11.34
N LEU A 245 3.35 1.09 -12.33
CA LEU A 245 4.59 0.40 -12.68
C LEU A 245 5.69 1.39 -13.10
N LYS A 246 5.35 2.38 -13.93
CA LYS A 246 6.27 3.45 -14.33
C LYS A 246 6.76 4.25 -13.12
N LEU A 247 5.87 4.66 -12.22
CA LEU A 247 6.24 5.44 -11.04
C LEU A 247 7.25 4.68 -10.16
N ILE A 248 7.03 3.39 -9.92
CA ILE A 248 7.96 2.57 -9.13
C ILE A 248 9.30 2.43 -9.86
N ALA A 249 9.28 2.16 -11.17
CA ALA A 249 10.48 2.07 -12.01
C ALA A 249 11.31 3.36 -11.98
N ASP A 250 10.66 4.52 -12.13
CA ASP A 250 11.32 5.83 -12.03
C ASP A 250 12.02 5.99 -10.68
N LYS A 251 11.34 5.67 -9.57
CA LYS A 251 11.91 5.78 -8.22
C LYS A 251 13.06 4.81 -7.98
N MET A 252 12.97 3.59 -8.49
CA MET A 252 14.07 2.62 -8.41
C MET A 252 15.28 3.10 -9.23
N TYR A 253 15.06 3.65 -10.43
CA TYR A 253 16.14 4.22 -11.24
C TYR A 253 16.72 5.52 -10.62
N GLU A 254 15.89 6.35 -10.00
CA GLU A 254 16.31 7.52 -9.23
C GLU A 254 17.20 7.14 -8.04
N GLU A 255 16.97 6.01 -7.38
CA GLU A 255 17.79 5.57 -6.27
C GLU A 255 19.08 4.87 -6.73
N PHE A 256 18.96 3.86 -7.61
CA PHE A 256 20.07 2.95 -7.90
C PHE A 256 20.88 3.33 -9.15
N LYS A 257 20.30 4.11 -10.08
CA LYS A 257 20.94 4.52 -11.34
C LYS A 257 21.35 3.35 -12.26
N GLU A 258 20.78 2.16 -12.05
CA GLU A 258 21.05 1.00 -12.91
C GLU A 258 20.02 0.92 -14.05
N PRO A 259 20.43 0.80 -15.32
CA PRO A 259 19.53 0.87 -16.46
C PRO A 259 18.38 -0.14 -16.46
N GLN A 260 18.55 -1.31 -15.84
CA GLN A 260 17.49 -2.32 -15.80
C GLN A 260 16.27 -1.90 -14.96
N TYR A 261 16.42 -0.92 -14.05
CA TYR A 261 15.32 -0.34 -13.28
C TYR A 261 14.54 0.74 -14.04
N GLY A 262 15.13 1.32 -15.09
CA GLY A 262 14.48 2.39 -15.86
C GLY A 262 13.30 1.86 -16.70
N PRO A 263 12.19 2.61 -16.78
CA PRO A 263 11.04 2.23 -17.59
C PRO A 263 11.42 2.16 -19.09
N PRO A 264 11.09 1.06 -19.80
CA PRO A 264 11.36 0.95 -21.23
C PRO A 264 10.49 1.93 -22.06
N PRO A 265 10.95 2.38 -23.24
CA PRO A 265 10.22 3.34 -24.06
C PRO A 265 8.78 2.93 -24.39
N LEU A 266 8.52 1.66 -24.66
CA LEU A 266 7.16 1.15 -24.87
C LEU A 266 6.23 1.48 -23.68
N LEU A 267 6.68 1.22 -22.44
CA LEU A 267 5.91 1.55 -21.24
C LEU A 267 5.63 3.05 -21.14
N LEU A 268 6.63 3.89 -21.45
CA LEU A 268 6.45 5.34 -21.47
C LEU A 268 5.37 5.79 -22.46
N ARG A 269 5.42 5.28 -23.69
CA ARG A 269 4.43 5.60 -24.73
C ARG A 269 3.03 5.12 -24.36
N MET A 270 2.90 3.94 -23.76
CA MET A 270 1.60 3.42 -23.30
C MET A 270 0.99 4.31 -22.22
N VAL A 271 1.77 4.75 -21.24
CA VAL A 271 1.31 5.67 -20.19
C VAL A 271 0.92 7.03 -20.77
N GLU A 272 1.72 7.59 -21.67
CA GLU A 272 1.41 8.86 -22.36
C GLU A 272 0.13 8.78 -23.20
N ALA A 273 -0.16 7.61 -23.78
CA ALA A 273 -1.39 7.35 -24.54
C ALA A 273 -2.61 7.04 -23.66
N GLY A 274 -2.47 7.00 -22.34
CA GLY A 274 -3.56 6.66 -21.42
C GLY A 274 -3.93 5.17 -21.40
N LEU A 275 -3.06 4.29 -21.91
CA LEU A 275 -3.23 2.84 -21.91
C LEU A 275 -2.72 2.27 -20.58
N LEU A 276 -3.49 2.47 -19.51
CA LEU A 276 -3.08 2.19 -18.13
C LEU A 276 -3.45 0.77 -17.64
N GLY A 277 -3.86 -0.13 -18.53
CA GLY A 277 -4.27 -1.49 -18.20
C GLY A 277 -5.75 -1.59 -17.88
N LYS A 278 -6.12 -2.48 -16.94
CA LYS A 278 -7.52 -2.81 -16.64
C LYS A 278 -8.35 -1.58 -16.23
N LYS A 279 -7.74 -0.61 -15.56
CA LYS A 279 -8.43 0.59 -15.05
C LYS A 279 -8.84 1.60 -16.12
N SER A 280 -8.19 1.56 -17.29
CA SER A 280 -8.53 2.40 -18.46
C SER A 280 -9.20 1.59 -19.57
N GLY A 281 -9.50 0.31 -19.35
CA GLY A 281 -10.07 -0.60 -20.36
C GLY A 281 -9.04 -1.18 -21.34
N GLN A 282 -7.79 -0.72 -21.32
CA GLN A 282 -6.75 -1.20 -22.22
C GLN A 282 -5.33 -0.93 -21.70
N GLY A 283 -4.46 -1.93 -21.86
CA GLY A 283 -3.00 -1.84 -21.71
C GLY A 283 -2.31 -2.75 -22.73
N PHE A 284 -1.62 -3.79 -22.28
CA PHE A 284 -1.15 -4.88 -23.14
C PHE A 284 -2.32 -5.68 -23.74
N TYR A 285 -3.44 -5.74 -23.01
CA TYR A 285 -4.67 -6.38 -23.44
C TYR A 285 -5.88 -5.43 -23.37
N PRO A 286 -6.97 -5.71 -24.12
CA PRO A 286 -8.27 -5.07 -23.92
C PRO A 286 -9.04 -5.69 -22.73
N TYR A 287 -9.91 -4.89 -22.06
CA TYR A 287 -10.73 -5.27 -20.89
C TYR A 287 -12.17 -4.78 -20.97
#